data_AF-R5E6L1-F1
#
_entry.id   AF-R5E6L1-F1
#
_cell.length_a   1.000
_cell.length_b   1.000
_cell.length_c   1.000
_cell.angle_alpha   90.00
_cell.angle_beta   90.00
_cell.angle_gamma   90.00
#
_symmetry.space_group_name_H-M   'P 1'
#
loop_
_entity.id
_entity.type
_entity.pdbx_description
1 polymer ?
#
loop_
_entity_poly.entity_id
_entity_poly.type
_entity_poly.pdbx_seq_one_letter_code
_entity_poly.pdbx_strand_id
1 'polypeptide(L)'
;MVGFFALVIFLVSFIQYAIPTLGAVAGLGGVRNIIENQIPQFSLENGTFTLDEKIEQQDNSMGMYIIVDTDKKKFTKDDIPANVVEAIMVSKSNMILYNEVAGVGKLVQEQKFSDYKDITINNKSLAETAPVFYVLMVVIYIGIYLFVLVKYLFMAVFYALVMYMLSKTMMLDITFGRMYKIAMFAQVFGALVMAVTYCIGSAVLVLSGSAFNMLVTVILMNKAMVAMKMEQDAL
;
A
#
# COMPACT_ATOMS: atom_id res chain seq x y z
N MET A 1 -20.17 4.03 19.32
CA MET A 1 -19.34 2.80 19.35
C MET A 1 -18.60 2.59 18.02
N VAL A 2 -19.30 2.48 16.89
CA VAL A 2 -18.67 2.35 15.55
C VAL A 2 -17.80 3.55 15.19
N GLY A 3 -18.25 4.77 15.48
CA GLY A 3 -17.47 5.99 15.21
C GLY A 3 -16.14 6.09 15.97
N PHE A 4 -16.10 5.63 17.22
CA PHE A 4 -14.84 5.58 18.00
C PHE A 4 -13.86 4.60 17.38
N PHE A 5 -14.32 3.40 17.03
CA PHE A 5 -13.48 2.40 16.38
C PHE A 5 -12.96 2.90 15.02
N ALA A 6 -13.83 3.49 14.20
CA ALA A 6 -13.43 4.09 12.92
C ALA A 6 -12.37 5.18 13.10
N LEU A 7 -12.52 6.06 14.09
CA LEU A 7 -11.53 7.10 14.42
C LEU A 7 -10.19 6.49 14.83
N VAL A 8 -10.19 5.46 15.69
CA VAL A 8 -8.95 4.80 16.09
C VAL A 8 -8.27 4.13 14.91
N ILE A 9 -9.04 3.43 14.06
CA ILE A 9 -8.48 2.80 12.87
C ILE A 9 -7.92 3.84 11.90
N PHE A 10 -8.57 5.01 11.79
CA PHE A 10 -8.02 6.14 11.05
C PHE A 10 -6.66 6.57 11.60
N LEU A 11 -6.53 6.70 12.93
CA LEU A 11 -5.24 7.04 13.55
C LEU A 11 -4.18 5.95 13.29
N VAL A 12 -4.57 4.68 13.42
CA VAL A 12 -3.69 3.53 13.13
C VAL A 12 -3.20 3.58 11.68
N SER A 13 -4.10 3.74 10.70
CA SER A 13 -3.71 3.82 9.29
C SER A 13 -2.90 5.07 8.99
N PHE A 14 -3.20 6.19 9.65
CA PHE A 14 -2.47 7.44 9.45
C PHE A 14 -1.03 7.30 9.93
N ILE A 15 -0.83 6.75 11.14
CA ILE A 15 0.51 6.50 11.69
C ILE A 15 1.26 5.50 10.81
N GLN A 16 0.62 4.41 10.41
CA GLN A 16 1.26 3.33 9.69
C GLN A 16 1.65 3.68 8.24
N TYR A 17 0.83 4.47 7.54
CA TYR A 17 0.98 4.71 6.11
C TYR A 17 1.17 6.18 5.77
N ALA A 18 0.37 7.09 6.32
CA ALA A 18 0.46 8.50 5.96
C ALA A 18 1.75 9.14 6.49
N ILE A 19 2.13 8.89 7.75
CA ILE A 19 3.34 9.50 8.34
C ILE A 19 4.61 9.09 7.57
N PRO A 20 4.90 7.81 7.30
CA PRO A 20 6.08 7.43 6.53
C PRO A 20 6.08 8.02 5.13
N THR A 21 4.95 8.00 4.42
CA THR A 21 4.87 8.56 3.06
C THR A 21 5.08 10.07 3.06
N LEU A 22 4.43 10.81 3.97
CA LEU A 22 4.62 12.25 4.10
C LEU A 22 6.06 12.59 4.52
N GLY A 23 6.65 11.79 5.42
CA GLY A 23 8.04 11.92 5.84
C GLY A 23 9.02 11.71 4.69
N ALA A 24 8.80 10.70 3.85
CA ALA A 24 9.61 10.45 2.66
C ALA A 24 9.51 11.60 1.64
N VAL A 25 8.29 12.05 1.33
CA VAL A 25 8.08 13.17 0.40
C VAL A 25 8.69 14.46 0.94
N ALA A 26 8.48 14.77 2.21
CA ALA A 26 9.04 15.96 2.85
C ALA A 26 10.57 15.91 2.95
N GLY A 27 11.14 14.74 3.28
CA GLY A 27 12.58 14.52 3.34
C GLY A 27 13.28 14.71 1.99
N LEU A 28 12.56 14.50 0.89
CA LEU A 28 13.02 14.79 -0.47
C LEU A 28 12.69 16.22 -0.93
N GLY A 29 12.25 17.12 -0.04
CA GLY A 29 11.94 18.52 -0.38
C GLY A 29 10.58 18.73 -1.06
N GLY A 30 9.70 17.73 -1.03
CA GLY A 30 8.37 17.77 -1.65
C GLY A 30 8.34 17.24 -3.09
N VAL A 31 7.12 17.00 -3.61
CA VAL A 31 6.92 16.38 -4.93
C VAL A 31 7.57 17.19 -6.04
N ARG A 32 7.50 18.53 -5.98
CA ARG A 32 8.13 19.39 -6.96
C ARG A 32 9.64 19.19 -7.01
N ASN A 33 10.30 19.17 -5.85
CA ASN A 33 11.74 18.98 -5.76
C ASN A 33 12.17 17.58 -6.25
N ILE A 34 11.36 16.56 -5.98
CA ILE A 34 11.59 15.21 -6.52
C ILE A 34 11.60 15.26 -8.05
N ILE A 35 10.59 15.88 -8.66
CA ILE A 35 10.46 15.92 -10.12
C ILE A 35 11.58 16.75 -10.77
N GLU A 36 11.94 17.88 -10.17
CA GLU A 36 12.92 18.80 -10.76
C GLU A 36 14.37 18.35 -10.53
N ASN A 37 14.67 17.71 -9.39
CA ASN A 37 16.05 17.49 -8.95
C ASN A 37 16.43 16.02 -8.68
N GLN A 38 15.47 15.09 -8.54
CA GLN A 38 15.74 13.67 -8.28
C GLN A 38 15.47 12.79 -9.51
N ILE A 39 14.56 13.21 -10.39
CA ILE A 39 14.31 12.56 -11.67
C ILE A 39 15.28 13.14 -12.72
N PRO A 40 15.97 12.31 -13.52
CA PRO A 40 16.82 12.80 -14.60
C PRO A 40 16.04 13.70 -15.58
N GLN A 41 16.72 14.66 -16.21
CA GLN A 41 16.07 15.61 -17.09
C GLN A 41 15.57 14.91 -18.36
N PHE A 42 14.26 14.97 -18.57
CA PHE A 42 13.58 14.41 -19.71
C PHE A 42 12.80 15.48 -20.48
N SER A 43 12.61 15.22 -21.78
CA SER A 43 11.69 15.99 -22.61
C SER A 43 11.04 15.08 -23.65
N LEU A 44 9.74 15.23 -23.83
CA LEU A 44 8.95 14.72 -24.93
C LEU A 44 8.46 15.92 -25.71
N GLU A 45 9.06 16.18 -26.87
CA GLU A 45 8.73 17.32 -27.72
C GLU A 45 8.72 16.89 -29.18
N ASN A 46 7.70 17.33 -29.94
CA ASN A 46 7.57 17.03 -31.37
C ASN A 46 7.64 15.52 -31.69
N GLY A 47 7.14 14.70 -30.76
CA GLY A 47 7.15 13.24 -30.85
C GLY A 47 8.53 12.58 -30.74
N THR A 48 9.48 13.26 -30.11
CA THR A 48 10.81 12.73 -29.76
C THR A 48 10.98 12.79 -28.25
N PHE A 49 11.36 11.67 -27.64
CA PHE A 49 11.71 11.58 -26.24
C PHE A 49 13.22 11.66 -26.05
N THR A 50 13.66 12.46 -25.08
CA THR A 50 15.06 12.63 -24.69
C THR A 50 15.18 12.49 -23.19
N LEU A 51 16.28 11.88 -22.74
CA LEU A 51 16.65 11.68 -21.35
C LEU A 51 18.15 11.89 -21.25
N ASP A 52 18.60 12.64 -20.26
CA ASP A 52 20.00 12.96 -20.02
C ASP A 52 20.84 11.76 -19.56
N GLU A 53 20.24 10.82 -18.82
CA GLU A 53 20.90 9.62 -18.33
C GLU A 53 20.15 8.35 -18.72
N LYS A 54 20.86 7.32 -19.20
CA LYS A 54 20.28 6.01 -19.45
C LYS A 54 19.85 5.36 -18.14
N ILE A 55 18.59 4.94 -18.05
CA ILE A 55 18.08 4.16 -16.92
C ILE A 55 17.98 2.70 -17.34
N GLU A 56 18.59 1.80 -16.59
CA GLU A 56 18.42 0.36 -16.78
C GLU A 56 18.33 -0.33 -15.42
N GLN A 57 17.21 -1.01 -15.18
CA GLN A 57 16.96 -1.78 -13.97
C GLN A 57 16.38 -3.15 -14.34
N GLN A 58 16.91 -4.17 -13.68
CA GLN A 58 16.43 -5.54 -13.83
C GLN A 58 16.23 -6.15 -12.45
N ASP A 59 15.00 -6.57 -12.16
CA ASP A 59 14.68 -7.37 -10.99
C ASP A 59 14.43 -8.81 -11.44
N ASN A 60 15.44 -9.66 -11.25
CA ASN A 60 15.37 -11.07 -11.60
C ASN A 60 14.44 -11.87 -10.67
N SER A 61 14.14 -11.38 -9.46
CA SER A 61 13.25 -12.07 -8.54
C SER A 61 11.78 -11.89 -8.92
N MET A 62 11.42 -10.72 -9.46
CA MET A 62 10.07 -10.41 -9.92
C MET A 62 9.91 -10.54 -11.44
N GLY A 63 11.00 -10.81 -12.17
CA GLY A 63 11.01 -10.89 -13.63
C GLY A 63 10.68 -9.55 -14.28
N MET A 64 11.07 -8.42 -13.67
CA MET A 64 10.80 -7.09 -14.22
C MET A 64 12.05 -6.51 -14.88
N TYR A 65 11.87 -5.86 -16.03
CA TYR A 65 12.94 -5.15 -16.74
C TYR A 65 12.50 -3.76 -17.19
N ILE A 66 13.21 -2.72 -16.77
CA ILE A 66 12.95 -1.34 -17.16
C ILE A 66 14.20 -0.80 -17.83
N ILE A 67 14.06 -0.31 -19.06
CA ILE A 67 15.13 0.41 -19.77
C ILE A 67 14.58 1.68 -20.38
N VAL A 68 15.29 2.79 -20.17
CA VAL A 68 15.07 4.06 -20.85
C VAL A 68 16.39 4.46 -21.49
N ASP A 69 16.46 4.33 -22.81
CA ASP A 69 17.66 4.54 -23.60
C ASP A 69 17.31 5.39 -24.83
N THR A 70 17.67 6.67 -24.77
CA THR A 70 17.38 7.63 -25.85
C THR A 70 18.48 7.71 -26.91
N ASP A 71 19.60 7.00 -26.72
CA ASP A 71 20.59 6.75 -27.77
C ASP A 71 20.05 5.73 -28.77
N LYS A 72 19.24 4.77 -28.29
CA LYS A 72 18.50 3.87 -29.16
C LYS A 72 17.33 4.60 -29.84
N LYS A 73 17.31 4.52 -31.18
CA LYS A 73 16.24 5.14 -31.98
C LYS A 73 14.86 4.54 -31.69
N LYS A 74 14.78 3.21 -31.60
CA LYS A 74 13.52 2.47 -31.46
C LYS A 74 13.77 1.12 -30.81
N PHE A 75 12.92 0.74 -29.86
CA PHE A 75 12.82 -0.64 -29.38
C PHE A 75 11.82 -1.45 -30.20
N THR A 76 12.04 -2.76 -30.29
CA THR A 76 11.21 -3.73 -30.98
C THR A 76 10.93 -4.92 -30.07
N LYS A 77 10.02 -5.81 -30.48
CA LYS A 77 9.66 -6.99 -29.69
C LYS A 77 10.83 -7.94 -29.46
N ASP A 78 11.79 -7.96 -30.39
CA ASP A 78 12.97 -8.81 -30.32
C ASP A 78 13.99 -8.31 -29.29
N ASP A 79 13.86 -7.06 -28.85
CA ASP A 79 14.71 -6.50 -27.80
C ASP A 79 14.22 -6.87 -26.38
N ILE A 80 13.05 -7.49 -26.25
CA ILE A 80 12.50 -7.92 -24.96
C ILE A 80 13.33 -9.10 -24.44
N PRO A 81 13.90 -9.03 -23.22
CA PRO A 81 14.66 -10.15 -22.67
C PRO A 81 13.82 -11.42 -22.52
N ALA A 82 14.41 -12.59 -22.73
CA ALA A 82 13.66 -13.85 -22.73
C ALA A 82 13.09 -14.27 -21.35
N ASN A 83 13.70 -13.82 -20.25
CA ASN A 83 13.41 -14.27 -18.89
C ASN A 83 12.69 -13.20 -18.05
N VAL A 84 11.84 -12.38 -18.67
CA VAL A 84 11.07 -11.35 -17.97
C VAL A 84 9.60 -11.67 -18.08
N VAL A 85 8.86 -11.37 -17.02
CA VAL A 85 7.40 -11.41 -16.95
C VAL A 85 6.84 -10.04 -17.35
N GLU A 86 7.56 -8.97 -17.04
CA GLU A 86 7.14 -7.60 -17.37
C GLU A 86 8.34 -6.79 -17.85
N ALA A 87 8.15 -6.01 -18.91
CA ALA A 87 9.17 -5.08 -19.36
C ALA A 87 8.60 -3.73 -19.82
N ILE A 88 9.30 -2.66 -19.45
CA ILE A 88 9.04 -1.29 -19.91
C ILE A 88 10.31 -0.83 -20.62
N MET A 89 10.21 -0.60 -21.92
CA MET A 89 11.36 -0.21 -22.75
C MET A 89 11.04 1.10 -23.47
N VAL A 90 11.73 2.18 -23.13
CA VAL A 90 11.49 3.52 -23.67
C VAL A 90 12.71 3.96 -24.49
N SER A 91 12.50 4.21 -25.77
CA SER A 91 13.52 4.70 -26.70
C SER A 91 13.33 6.18 -27.01
N LYS A 92 14.11 6.70 -27.96
CA LYS A 92 13.89 8.04 -28.51
C LYS A 92 12.52 8.24 -29.19
N SER A 93 11.93 7.20 -29.78
CA SER A 93 10.73 7.34 -30.64
C SER A 93 9.54 6.48 -30.25
N ASN A 94 9.72 5.51 -29.35
CA ASN A 94 8.64 4.64 -28.89
C ASN A 94 8.86 4.10 -27.48
N MET A 95 7.76 3.64 -26.88
CA MET A 95 7.74 2.83 -25.67
C MET A 95 7.14 1.46 -25.98
N ILE A 96 7.75 0.41 -25.45
CA ILE A 96 7.19 -0.94 -25.41
C ILE A 96 6.81 -1.28 -23.98
N LEU A 97 5.56 -1.72 -23.81
CA LEU A 97 5.06 -2.35 -22.60
C LEU A 97 4.83 -3.83 -22.90
N TYR A 98 5.57 -4.67 -22.21
CA TYR A 98 5.47 -6.11 -22.30
C TYR A 98 4.95 -6.68 -20.99
N ASN A 99 4.00 -7.60 -21.07
CA ASN A 99 3.54 -8.36 -19.92
C ASN A 99 3.21 -9.79 -20.34
N GLU A 100 3.68 -10.77 -19.58
CA GLU A 100 3.34 -12.18 -19.74
C GLU A 100 2.32 -12.59 -18.68
N VAL A 101 1.08 -12.77 -19.12
CA VAL A 101 -0.04 -13.11 -18.24
C VAL A 101 -0.31 -14.62 -18.34
N ALA A 102 -0.24 -15.30 -17.19
CA ALA A 102 -0.54 -16.73 -17.10
C ALA A 102 -1.93 -17.03 -17.68
N GLY A 103 -1.99 -17.93 -18.68
CA GLY A 103 -3.23 -18.33 -19.36
C GLY A 103 -3.71 -17.41 -20.49
N VAL A 104 -3.12 -16.22 -20.66
CA VAL A 104 -3.42 -15.29 -21.77
C VAL A 104 -2.27 -15.22 -22.77
N GLY A 105 -1.03 -15.42 -22.29
CA GLY A 105 0.19 -15.40 -23.10
C GLY A 105 0.88 -14.03 -23.09
N LYS A 106 1.71 -13.80 -24.11
CA LYS A 106 2.57 -12.63 -24.22
C LYS A 106 1.83 -11.45 -24.83
N LEU A 107 1.70 -10.38 -24.05
CA LEU A 107 1.10 -9.12 -24.49
C LEU A 107 2.22 -8.09 -24.71
N VAL A 108 2.30 -7.57 -25.93
CA VAL A 108 3.25 -6.51 -26.28
C VAL A 108 2.47 -5.33 -26.84
N GLN A 109 2.57 -4.19 -26.18
CA GLN A 109 2.00 -2.92 -26.63
C GLN A 109 3.13 -1.97 -27.02
N GLU A 110 3.03 -1.35 -28.19
CA GLU A 110 3.96 -0.33 -28.65
C GLU A 110 3.22 1.01 -28.71
N GLN A 111 3.77 2.03 -28.07
CA GLN A 111 3.31 3.41 -28.13
C GLN A 111 4.35 4.24 -28.88
N LYS A 112 3.95 4.94 -29.94
CA LYS A 112 4.86 5.78 -30.71
C LYS A 112 4.77 7.22 -30.24
N PHE A 113 5.93 7.83 -30.01
CA PHE A 113 5.96 9.23 -29.60
C PHE A 113 5.51 10.19 -30.71
N SER A 114 5.57 9.76 -31.98
CA SER A 114 5.00 10.50 -33.11
C SER A 114 3.51 10.81 -32.98
N ASP A 115 2.79 10.06 -32.15
CA ASP A 115 1.34 10.22 -31.96
C ASP A 115 1.05 11.35 -30.95
N TYR A 116 2.08 11.85 -30.26
CA TYR A 116 2.02 12.92 -29.25
C TYR A 116 2.79 14.18 -29.70
N LYS A 117 2.86 14.45 -31.01
CA LYS A 117 3.62 15.60 -31.55
C LYS A 117 3.17 16.95 -31.03
N ASP A 118 1.90 17.10 -30.73
CA ASP A 118 1.31 18.36 -30.25
C ASP A 118 1.47 18.54 -28.72
N ILE A 119 2.14 17.61 -28.05
CA ILE A 119 2.33 17.61 -26.60
C ILE A 119 3.81 17.85 -26.28
N THR A 120 4.04 18.75 -25.33
CA THR A 120 5.36 19.00 -24.73
C THR A 120 5.31 18.59 -23.26
N ILE A 121 6.09 17.58 -22.88
CA ILE A 121 6.23 17.16 -21.47
C ILE A 121 7.70 17.14 -21.11
N ASN A 122 8.08 17.90 -20.11
CA ASN A 122 9.40 17.90 -19.47
C ASN A 122 9.27 17.99 -17.95
N ASN A 123 10.39 17.92 -17.22
CA ASN A 123 10.40 17.99 -15.75
C ASN A 123 9.64 19.20 -15.22
N LYS A 124 9.78 20.38 -15.83
CA LYS A 124 9.09 21.60 -15.38
C LYS A 124 7.57 21.51 -15.54
N SER A 125 7.10 21.08 -16.71
CA SER A 125 5.67 20.87 -16.95
C SER A 125 5.08 19.79 -16.02
N LEU A 126 5.84 18.73 -15.73
CA LEU A 126 5.42 17.70 -14.78
C LEU A 126 5.41 18.24 -13.35
N ALA A 127 6.39 19.07 -12.97
CA ALA A 127 6.50 19.71 -11.67
C ALA A 127 5.34 20.68 -11.41
N GLU A 128 4.80 21.33 -12.43
CA GLU A 128 3.59 22.16 -12.35
C GLU A 128 2.34 21.32 -11.98
N THR A 129 2.34 20.03 -12.29
CA THR A 129 1.28 19.09 -11.87
C THR A 129 1.47 18.52 -10.46
N ALA A 130 2.50 18.95 -9.71
CA ALA A 130 2.74 18.50 -8.33
C ALA A 130 1.50 18.54 -7.40
N PRO A 131 0.59 19.54 -7.46
CA PRO A 131 -0.64 19.53 -6.67
C PRO A 131 -1.52 18.30 -6.92
N VAL A 132 -1.58 17.79 -8.16
CA VAL A 132 -2.37 16.60 -8.53
C VAL A 132 -1.82 15.36 -7.81
N PHE A 133 -0.51 15.23 -7.68
CA PHE A 133 0.10 14.13 -6.92
C PHE A 133 -0.32 14.14 -5.46
N TYR A 134 -0.38 15.30 -4.80
CA TYR A 134 -0.87 15.40 -3.42
C TYR A 134 -2.35 14.99 -3.30
N VAL A 135 -3.20 15.37 -4.26
CA VAL A 135 -4.60 14.92 -4.31
C VAL A 135 -4.68 13.40 -4.49
N LEU A 136 -3.89 12.83 -5.41
CA LEU A 136 -3.82 11.39 -5.61
C LEU A 136 -3.35 10.65 -4.36
N MET A 137 -2.36 11.19 -3.64
CA MET A 137 -1.91 10.63 -2.35
C MET A 137 -3.06 10.56 -1.34
N VAL A 138 -3.90 11.59 -1.26
CA VAL A 138 -5.09 11.60 -0.38
C VAL A 138 -6.11 10.55 -0.82
N VAL A 139 -6.40 10.45 -2.13
CA VAL A 139 -7.35 9.46 -2.66
C VAL A 139 -6.88 8.04 -2.38
N ILE A 140 -5.60 7.75 -2.64
CA ILE A 140 -4.99 6.46 -2.33
C ILE A 140 -5.06 6.16 -0.83
N TYR A 141 -4.77 7.16 0.01
CA TYR A 141 -4.86 7.01 1.46
C TYR A 141 -6.29 6.68 1.92
N ILE A 142 -7.31 7.30 1.34
CA ILE A 142 -8.72 6.95 1.64
C ILE A 142 -8.98 5.48 1.30
N GLY A 143 -8.50 4.99 0.15
CA GLY A 143 -8.58 3.57 -0.20
C GLY A 143 -7.89 2.65 0.81
N ILE A 144 -6.68 3.01 1.23
CA ILE A 144 -5.92 2.27 2.25
C ILE A 144 -6.67 2.27 3.58
N TYR A 145 -7.18 3.41 4.03
CA TYR A 145 -7.95 3.52 5.27
C TYR A 145 -9.18 2.60 5.25
N LEU A 146 -9.95 2.61 4.15
CA LEU A 146 -11.11 1.73 4.00
C LEU A 146 -10.71 0.25 4.04
N PHE A 147 -9.62 -0.12 3.35
CA PHE A 147 -9.09 -1.47 3.39
C PHE A 147 -8.70 -1.89 4.81
N VAL A 148 -7.99 -1.03 5.55
CA VAL A 148 -7.58 -1.30 6.93
C VAL A 148 -8.79 -1.39 7.87
N LEU A 149 -9.80 -0.54 7.68
CA LEU A 149 -11.05 -0.60 8.43
C LEU A 149 -11.77 -1.94 8.22
N VAL A 150 -11.94 -2.36 6.97
CA VAL A 150 -12.54 -3.66 6.64
C VAL A 150 -11.74 -4.81 7.24
N LYS A 151 -10.40 -4.76 7.14
CA LYS A 151 -9.49 -5.76 7.72
C LYS A 151 -9.73 -5.91 9.23
N TYR A 152 -9.78 -4.82 9.98
CA TYR A 152 -9.97 -4.87 11.44
C TYR A 152 -11.41 -5.25 11.85
N LEU A 153 -12.42 -4.89 11.06
CA LEU A 153 -13.79 -5.38 11.26
C LEU A 153 -13.85 -6.90 11.04
N PHE A 154 -13.25 -7.40 9.98
CA PHE A 154 -13.17 -8.84 9.70
C PHE A 154 -12.42 -9.59 10.81
N MET A 155 -11.30 -9.04 11.28
CA MET A 155 -10.54 -9.65 12.39
C MET A 155 -11.34 -9.68 13.70
N ALA A 156 -12.16 -8.66 13.99
CA ALA A 156 -13.06 -8.69 15.13
C ALA A 156 -14.09 -9.83 15.02
N VAL A 157 -14.57 -10.16 13.81
CA VAL A 157 -15.47 -11.31 13.62
C VAL A 157 -14.74 -12.60 13.99
N PHE A 158 -13.51 -12.77 13.53
CA PHE A 158 -12.69 -13.93 13.85
C PHE A 158 -12.48 -14.08 15.37
N TYR A 159 -12.04 -13.01 16.05
CA TYR A 159 -11.86 -13.04 17.51
C TYR A 159 -13.17 -13.30 18.26
N ALA A 160 -14.26 -12.67 17.83
CA ALA A 160 -15.57 -12.86 18.45
C ALA A 160 -16.07 -14.31 18.30
N LEU A 161 -15.81 -14.95 17.17
CA LEU A 161 -16.20 -16.35 16.93
C LEU A 161 -15.46 -17.29 17.89
N VAL A 162 -14.14 -17.15 17.99
CA VAL A 162 -13.32 -17.97 18.91
C VAL A 162 -13.79 -17.77 20.36
N MET A 163 -13.97 -16.52 20.79
CA MET A 163 -14.36 -16.23 22.17
C MET A 163 -15.81 -16.59 22.47
N TYR A 164 -16.71 -16.52 21.48
CA TYR A 164 -18.09 -16.97 21.64
C TYR A 164 -18.19 -18.50 21.82
N MET A 165 -17.36 -19.27 21.10
CA MET A 165 -17.27 -20.72 21.34
C MET A 165 -16.78 -21.02 22.76
N LEU A 166 -15.79 -20.27 23.25
CA LEU A 166 -15.28 -20.40 24.62
C LEU A 166 -16.32 -19.97 25.67
N SER A 167 -17.13 -18.93 25.40
CA SER A 167 -18.16 -18.50 26.35
C SER A 167 -19.22 -19.57 26.60
N LYS A 168 -19.52 -20.42 25.61
CA LYS A 168 -20.39 -21.60 25.79
C LYS A 168 -19.80 -22.63 26.74
N THR A 169 -18.49 -22.86 26.71
CA THR A 169 -17.83 -23.74 27.68
C THR A 169 -17.86 -23.15 29.10
N MET A 170 -17.89 -21.83 29.23
CA MET A 170 -17.95 -21.13 30.51
C MET A 170 -19.39 -20.95 31.05
N MET A 171 -20.41 -21.42 30.33
CA MET A 171 -21.84 -21.26 30.64
C MET A 171 -22.29 -19.79 30.72
N LEU A 172 -21.67 -18.91 29.92
CA LEU A 172 -22.01 -17.50 29.83
C LEU A 172 -23.17 -17.26 28.86
N ASP A 173 -24.22 -16.56 29.31
CA ASP A 173 -25.34 -16.13 28.46
C ASP A 173 -25.03 -14.79 27.76
N ILE A 174 -24.10 -14.85 26.81
CA ILE A 174 -23.71 -13.70 25.99
C ILE A 174 -24.08 -13.91 24.53
N THR A 175 -24.54 -12.84 23.86
CA THR A 175 -24.81 -12.86 22.43
C THR A 175 -23.53 -12.62 21.62
N PHE A 176 -23.47 -13.18 20.42
CA PHE A 176 -22.35 -12.96 19.49
C PHE A 176 -22.11 -11.47 19.22
N GLY A 177 -23.16 -10.67 19.06
CA GLY A 177 -23.06 -9.23 18.83
C GLY A 177 -22.39 -8.45 19.97
N ARG A 178 -22.57 -8.89 21.23
CA ARG A 178 -21.86 -8.28 22.37
C ARG A 178 -20.39 -8.69 22.37
N MET A 179 -20.09 -9.95 22.04
CA MET A 179 -18.71 -10.43 21.89
C MET A 179 -17.96 -9.71 20.77
N TYR A 180 -18.62 -9.48 19.64
CA TYR A 180 -18.07 -8.71 18.52
C TYR A 180 -17.71 -7.28 18.90
N LYS A 181 -18.58 -6.61 19.68
CA LYS A 181 -18.26 -5.28 20.22
C LYS A 181 -17.02 -5.32 21.12
N ILE A 182 -16.92 -6.29 22.01
CA ILE A 182 -15.74 -6.46 22.89
C ILE A 182 -14.48 -6.71 22.06
N ALA A 183 -14.54 -7.56 21.03
CA ALA A 183 -13.43 -7.82 20.12
C ALA A 183 -12.95 -6.55 19.42
N MET A 184 -13.88 -5.73 18.91
CA MET A 184 -13.53 -4.45 18.29
C MET A 184 -12.75 -3.53 19.23
N PHE A 185 -13.10 -3.47 20.52
CA PHE A 185 -12.35 -2.65 21.50
C PHE A 185 -11.04 -3.29 21.94
N ALA A 186 -11.01 -4.60 22.17
CA ALA A 186 -9.83 -5.29 22.66
C ALA A 186 -8.63 -5.14 21.71
N GLN A 187 -8.88 -5.14 20.40
CA GLN A 187 -7.82 -4.99 19.40
C GLN A 187 -7.32 -3.56 19.20
N VAL A 188 -8.04 -2.54 19.68
CA VAL A 188 -7.65 -1.13 19.50
C VAL A 188 -6.26 -0.84 20.08
N PHE A 189 -6.02 -1.31 21.30
CA PHE A 189 -4.76 -1.04 21.99
C PHE A 189 -3.57 -1.68 21.27
N GLY A 190 -3.70 -2.96 20.92
CA GLY A 190 -2.64 -3.66 20.19
C GLY A 190 -2.44 -3.12 18.77
N ALA A 191 -3.50 -2.65 18.11
CA ALA A 191 -3.43 -1.99 16.81
C ALA A 191 -2.63 -0.68 16.86
N LEU A 192 -2.78 0.11 17.91
CA LEU A 192 -1.99 1.35 18.10
C LEU A 192 -0.51 1.07 18.32
N VAL A 193 -0.18 0.08 19.16
CA VAL A 193 1.22 -0.34 19.36
C VAL A 193 1.81 -0.86 18.06
N MET A 194 1.05 -1.68 17.31
CA MET A 194 1.46 -2.16 16.00
C MET A 194 1.71 -1.00 15.03
N ALA A 195 0.86 0.03 15.00
CA ALA A 195 1.06 1.19 14.13
C ALA A 195 2.41 1.86 14.35
N VAL A 196 2.83 2.02 15.62
CA VAL A 196 4.14 2.58 15.97
C VAL A 196 5.29 1.66 15.52
N THR A 197 5.15 0.34 15.68
CA THR A 197 6.19 -0.59 15.22
C THR A 197 6.40 -0.55 13.70
N TYR A 198 5.35 -0.25 12.93
CA TYR A 198 5.45 -0.06 11.49
C TYR A 198 6.27 1.17 11.11
N CYS A 199 6.21 2.26 11.90
CA CYS A 199 7.05 3.45 11.67
C CYS A 199 8.54 3.16 11.83
N ILE A 200 8.91 2.14 12.59
CA ILE A 200 10.32 1.77 12.82
C ILE A 200 10.90 1.02 11.60
N GLY A 201 10.06 0.48 10.71
CA GLY A 201 10.50 -0.14 9.46
C GLY A 201 11.23 -1.48 9.61
N SER A 202 11.28 -2.06 10.81
CA SER A 202 11.89 -3.37 11.04
C SER A 202 10.86 -4.50 10.92
N ALA A 203 11.10 -5.41 9.96
CA ALA A 203 10.23 -6.57 9.75
C ALA A 203 10.06 -7.42 11.03
N VAL A 204 11.12 -7.57 11.83
CA VAL A 204 11.08 -8.31 13.11
C VAL A 204 10.15 -7.61 14.11
N LEU A 205 10.19 -6.28 14.17
CA LEU A 205 9.31 -5.50 15.05
C LEU A 205 7.86 -5.50 14.58
N VAL A 206 7.63 -5.56 13.27
CA VAL A 206 6.28 -5.67 12.70
C VAL A 206 5.66 -7.04 13.01
N LEU A 207 6.44 -8.12 12.85
CA LEU A 207 5.99 -9.48 13.17
C LEU A 207 5.71 -9.63 14.68
N SER A 208 6.64 -9.15 15.53
CA SER A 208 6.45 -9.19 16.98
C SER A 208 5.30 -8.28 17.43
N GLY A 209 5.13 -7.11 16.83
CA GLY A 209 4.01 -6.21 17.07
C GLY A 209 2.66 -6.82 16.69
N SER A 210 2.63 -7.63 15.63
CA SER A 210 1.43 -8.36 15.22
C SER A 210 1.05 -9.48 16.18
N ALA A 211 2.03 -10.28 16.62
CA ALA A 211 1.83 -11.30 17.65
C ALA A 211 1.39 -10.66 18.98
N PHE A 212 2.01 -9.53 19.36
CA PHE A 212 1.65 -8.77 20.55
C PHE A 212 0.19 -8.29 20.49
N ASN A 213 -0.24 -7.71 19.36
CA ASN A 213 -1.62 -7.27 19.18
C ASN A 213 -2.61 -8.42 19.40
N MET A 214 -2.36 -9.58 18.79
CA MET A 214 -3.20 -10.76 18.96
C MET A 214 -3.28 -11.22 20.42
N LEU A 215 -2.13 -11.33 21.10
CA LEU A 215 -2.06 -11.75 22.50
C LEU A 215 -2.82 -10.79 23.42
N VAL A 216 -2.59 -9.48 23.30
CA VAL A 216 -3.26 -8.47 24.12
C VAL A 216 -4.76 -8.50 23.86
N THR A 217 -5.19 -8.64 22.61
CA THR A 217 -6.61 -8.75 22.25
C THR A 217 -7.27 -9.93 22.96
N VAL A 218 -6.67 -11.11 22.87
CA VAL A 218 -7.20 -12.33 23.52
C VAL A 218 -7.23 -12.19 25.05
N ILE A 219 -6.18 -11.62 25.66
CA ILE A 219 -6.12 -11.40 27.12
C ILE A 219 -7.22 -10.44 27.57
N LEU A 220 -7.40 -9.32 26.87
CA LEU A 220 -8.43 -8.33 27.20
C LEU A 220 -9.84 -8.91 27.04
N MET A 221 -10.07 -9.66 25.96
CA MET A 221 -11.35 -10.36 25.77
C MET A 221 -11.60 -11.41 26.85
N ASN A 222 -10.58 -12.18 27.24
CA ASN A 222 -10.73 -13.21 28.28
C ASN A 222 -11.03 -12.58 29.65
N LYS A 223 -10.31 -11.51 30.01
CA LYS A 223 -10.61 -10.73 31.23
C LYS A 223 -12.04 -10.19 31.23
N ALA A 224 -12.51 -9.68 30.09
CA ALA A 224 -13.89 -9.22 29.96
C ALA A 224 -14.90 -10.36 30.17
N MET A 225 -14.65 -11.55 29.62
CA MET A 225 -15.52 -12.72 29.82
C MET A 225 -15.56 -13.18 31.29
N VAL A 226 -14.41 -13.27 31.95
CA VAL A 226 -14.33 -13.65 33.38
C VAL A 226 -15.08 -12.64 34.24
N ALA A 227 -14.91 -11.34 33.99
CA ALA A 227 -15.64 -10.30 34.71
C ALA A 227 -17.16 -10.44 34.53
N MET A 228 -17.63 -10.67 33.30
CA MET A 228 -19.05 -10.89 33.03
C MET A 228 -19.59 -12.16 33.70
N LYS A 229 -18.77 -13.20 33.86
CA LYS A 229 -19.17 -14.42 34.57
C LYS A 229 -19.36 -14.17 36.06
N MET A 230 -18.42 -13.46 36.68
CA MET A 230 -18.54 -13.10 38.11
C MET A 230 -19.78 -12.24 38.39
N GLU A 231 -20.12 -11.31 37.48
CA GLU A 231 -21.36 -10.52 37.59
C GLU A 231 -22.62 -11.39 37.46
N GLN A 232 -22.61 -12.38 36.55
CA GLN A 232 -23.73 -13.30 36.37
C GLN A 232 -23.92 -14.24 37.56
N ASP A 233 -22.81 -14.74 38.14
CA ASP A 233 -22.84 -15.64 39.30
C ASP A 233 -23.18 -14.92 40.62
N ALA A 234 -23.12 -13.58 40.65
CA ALA A 234 -23.44 -12.75 41.81
C ALA A 234 -24.91 -12.29 41.88
N LEU A 235 -25.71 -12.60 40.84
CA LEU A 235 -27.15 -12.30 40.71
C LEU A 235 -27.99 -13.55 40.95
#